data_AF-A0A078HYX7-F1
#
_entry.id   AF-A0A078HYX7-F1
#
_cell.length_a   1.000
_cell.length_b   1.000
_cell.length_c   1.000
_cell.angle_alpha   90.00
_cell.angle_beta   90.00
_cell.angle_gamma   90.00
#
_symmetry.space_group_name_H-M   'P 1'
#
loop_
_entity.id
_entity.type
_entity.pdbx_description
1 polymer ?
#
loop_
_entity_poly.entity_id
_entity_poly.type
_entity_poly.pdbx_seq_one_letter_code
_entity_poly.pdbx_strand_id
1 'polypeptide(L)' 'MVSEPEELSVFAMYFEDIKILRSNFNHAWLIHVPRTKNIKANSLAHSTRKQLFFIVHMDAELPVWFTDSS' A
#
# COMPACT_ATOMS: atom_id res chain seq x y z
N MET A 1 -6.76 11.80 1.39
CA MET A 1 -7.82 12.15 0.45
C MET A 1 -7.21 13.11 -0.54
N VAL A 2 -7.64 13.02 -1.80
CA VAL A 2 -7.23 13.95 -2.86
C VAL A 2 -7.46 15.37 -2.31
N SER A 3 -6.39 16.14 -2.23
CA SER A 3 -6.41 17.48 -1.63
C SER A 3 -6.52 18.55 -2.71
N GLU A 4 -6.00 18.25 -3.91
CA GLU A 4 -6.00 19.15 -5.06
C GLU A 4 -6.77 18.53 -6.25
N PRO A 5 -7.52 19.33 -7.03
CA PRO A 5 -8.27 18.83 -8.18
C PRO A 5 -7.43 18.09 -9.23
N GLU A 6 -6.17 18.49 -9.40
CA GLU A 6 -5.22 17.91 -10.35
C GLU A 6 -4.86 16.46 -10.00
N GLU A 7 -4.88 16.11 -8.71
CA GLU A 7 -4.64 14.75 -8.20
C GLU A 7 -5.81 13.79 -8.53
N LEU A 8 -6.99 14.29 -8.94
CA LEU A 8 -8.14 13.45 -9.27
C LEU A 8 -7.86 12.53 -10.46
N SER A 9 -7.10 13.02 -11.45
CA SER A 9 -6.68 12.24 -12.61
C SER A 9 -5.82 11.04 -12.19
N VAL A 10 -4.82 11.29 -11.34
CA VAL A 10 -3.93 10.26 -10.80
C VAL A 10 -4.71 9.28 -9.92
N PHE A 11 -5.64 9.78 -9.11
CA PHE A 11 -6.52 8.95 -8.30
C PHE A 11 -7.41 8.03 -9.14
N ALA A 12 -7.94 8.52 -10.26
CA ALA A 12 -8.75 7.72 -11.18
C ALA A 12 -7.95 6.56 -11.76
N MET A 13 -6.67 6.77 -12.08
CA MET A 13 -5.77 5.70 -12.55
C MET A 13 -5.60 4.60 -11.47
N TYR A 14 -5.33 4.96 -10.22
CA TYR A 14 -5.25 3.98 -9.13
C TYR A 14 -6.55 3.19 -8.90
N PHE A 15 -7.70 3.80 -9.21
CA PHE A 15 -8.97 3.11 -9.08
C PHE A 15 -9.15 2.01 -10.12
N GLU A 16 -8.62 2.18 -11.34
CA GLU A 16 -8.58 1.12 -12.35
C GLU A 16 -7.68 -0.04 -11.90
N ASP A 17 -6.52 0.25 -11.30
CA ASP A 17 -5.64 -0.79 -10.74
C ASP A 17 -6.36 -1.60 -9.66
N ILE A 18 -7.13 -0.95 -8.79
CA ILE A 18 -7.94 -1.63 -7.76
C ILE A 18 -9.00 -2.54 -8.40
N LYS A 19 -9.62 -2.14 -9.51
CA LYS A 19 -10.59 -2.99 -10.23
C LYS A 19 -9.94 -4.23 -10.83
N ILE A 20 -8.77 -4.07 -11.46
CA ILE A 20 -7.98 -5.18 -12.01
C ILE A 20 -7.57 -6.14 -10.88
N LEU A 21 -7.08 -5.59 -9.77
CA LEU A 21 -6.70 -6.41 -8.62
C LEU A 21 -7.91 -7.16 -8.06
N ARG A 22 -9.06 -6.49 -7.97
CA ARG A 22 -10.31 -7.08 -7.49
C ARG A 22 -10.77 -8.24 -8.38
N SER A 23 -10.60 -8.18 -9.70
CA SER A 23 -11.02 -9.27 -10.60
C SER A 23 -10.23 -10.56 -10.39
N ASN A 24 -9.09 -10.52 -9.71
CA ASN A 24 -8.29 -11.71 -9.39
C ASN A 24 -8.85 -12.50 -8.20
N PHE A 25 -9.87 -11.99 -7.51
CA PHE A 25 -10.50 -12.65 -6.36
C PHE A 25 -11.93 -13.06 -6.70
N ASN A 26 -12.33 -14.28 -6.31
CA ASN A 26 -13.70 -14.76 -6.47
C ASN A 26 -14.72 -13.86 -5.74
N HIS A 27 -14.33 -13.30 -4.60
CA HIS A 27 -15.15 -12.40 -3.80
C HIS A 27 -14.26 -11.32 -3.16
N ALA A 28 -14.62 -10.06 -3.35
CA ALA A 28 -13.94 -8.92 -2.76
C ALA A 28 -14.90 -7.75 -2.63
N TRP A 29 -14.88 -7.11 -1.45
CA TRP A 29 -15.77 -6.01 -1.11
C TRP A 29 -14.97 -4.81 -0.61
N LEU A 30 -15.40 -3.61 -0.98
CA LEU A 30 -14.86 -2.36 -0.46
C LEU A 30 -15.82 -1.85 0.61
N ILE A 31 -15.34 -1.77 1.85
CA ILE A 31 -16.12 -1.30 2.99
C ILE A 31 -15.49 -0.04 3.59
N HIS A 32 -16.34 0.92 3.96
CA HIS A 32 -15.90 2.10 4.69
C HIS A 32 -15.72 1.76 6.18
N VAL A 33 -14.51 1.98 6.71
CA VAL A 33 -14.19 1.78 8.12
C VAL A 33 -13.77 3.12 8.74
N PRO A 34 -14.37 3.54 9.86
CA PRO A 34 -13.97 4.77 10.55
C PRO A 34 -12.47 4.77 10.91
N ARG A 35 -11.82 5.93 10.82
CA ARG A 35 -10.38 6.10 11.13
C ARG A 35 -10.01 5.57 12.51
N THR A 36 -10.89 5.75 13.50
CA THR A 36 -10.73 5.27 14.89
C THR A 36 -10.72 3.75 15.00
N LYS A 37 -11.21 3.01 13.99
CA LYS A 37 -11.21 1.55 13.94
C LYS A 37 -10.11 0.99 13.02
N ASN A 38 -9.51 1.80 12.15
CA ASN A 38 -8.41 1.41 11.26
C ASN A 38 -7.04 1.94 11.74
N ILE A 39 -6.79 1.83 13.05
CA ILE A 39 -5.67 2.51 13.74
C ILE A 39 -4.32 2.11 13.15
N LYS A 40 -4.09 0.82 12.86
CA LYS A 40 -2.79 0.33 12.36
C LYS A 40 -2.45 0.92 10.99
N ALA A 41 -3.34 0.78 10.01
CA ALA A 41 -3.10 1.32 8.67
C ALA A 41 -2.98 2.86 8.71
N ASN A 42 -3.80 3.51 9.55
CA ASN A 42 -3.72 4.94 9.74
C ASN A 42 -2.38 5.39 10.33
N SER A 43 -1.88 4.70 11.36
CA SER A 43 -0.58 4.98 11.97
C SER A 43 0.54 4.77 10.96
N LEU A 44 0.49 3.69 10.17
CA LEU A 44 1.49 3.40 9.14
C LEU A 44 1.56 4.52 8.10
N ALA A 45 0.42 4.89 7.49
CA ALA A 45 0.36 5.96 6.51
C ALA A 45 0.84 7.31 7.08
N HIS A 46 0.51 7.60 8.34
CA HIS A 46 0.96 8.81 9.01
C HIS A 46 2.47 8.82 9.29
N SER A 47 3.04 7.68 9.73
CA SER A 47 4.48 7.54 9.94
C SER A 47 5.27 7.68 8.64
N THR A 48 4.79 7.08 7.54
CA THR A 48 5.44 7.22 6.22
C THR A 48 5.39 8.66 5.71
N ARG A 49 4.30 9.40 5.93
CA ARG A 49 4.25 10.84 5.57
C ARG A 49 5.25 11.68 6.34
N LYS A 50 5.55 11.32 7.60
CA LYS A 50 6.56 12.00 8.41
C LYS A 50 7.98 11.70 7.94
N GLN A 51 8.19 10.57 7.28
CA GLN A 51 9.48 10.11 6.80
C GLN A 51 9.43 10.01 5.27
N LEU A 52 9.68 11.14 4.60
CA LEU A 52 9.66 11.28 3.13
C LEU A 52 10.60 10.32 2.38
N PHE A 53 11.57 9.72 3.06
CA PHE A 53 12.49 8.74 2.50
C PHE A 53 12.50 7.46 3.34
N PHE A 54 12.06 6.36 2.76
CA PHE A 54 12.52 5.04 3.20
C PHE A 54 13.46 4.52 2.13
N ILE A 55 14.75 4.62 2.40
CA ILE A 55 15.76 3.88 1.66
C ILE A 55 15.69 2.46 2.21
N VAL A 56 15.17 1.51 1.44
CA VAL A 56 15.44 0.09 1.71
C VAL A 56 16.79 -0.18 1.08
N HIS A 57 17.84 -0.24 1.90
CA HIS A 57 18.98 -1.08 1.53
C HIS A 57 18.45 -2.50 1.61
N MET A 58 17.98 -3.05 0.49
CA MET A 58 18.06 -4.48 0.32
C MET A 58 19.56 -4.72 0.28
N ASP A 59 20.13 -5.29 1.34
CA ASP A 59 21.49 -5.79 1.24
C ASP A 59 21.55 -6.62 -0.04
N ALA A 60 22.53 -6.33 -0.90
CA ALA A 60 22.72 -7.03 -2.18
C ALA A 60 23.01 -8.53 -1.97
N GLU A 61 23.10 -8.97 -0.72
CA GLU A 61 23.34 -10.32 -0.28
C GLU A 61 22.08 -10.90 0.36
N LEU A 62 21.56 -11.97 -0.25
CA LEU A 62 20.50 -12.78 0.33
C LEU A 62 20.99 -13.42 1.64
N PRO A 63 20.17 -13.43 2.71
CA PRO A 63 20.52 -14.13 3.94
C PRO A 63 20.81 -15.61 3.68
N VAL A 64 21.89 -16.13 4.28
CA VAL A 64 22.37 -17.52 4.10
C VAL A 64 21.29 -18.58 4.34
N TRP A 65 20.38 -18.35 5.28
CA TRP A 65 19.29 -19.28 5.57
C TRP A 65 18.29 -19.46 4.40
N PHE A 66 18.29 -18.56 3.42
CA PHE A 66 17.43 -18.62 2.23
C PHE A 66 17.95 -19.63 1.18
N THR A 67 19.24 -19.99 1.23
CA THR A 67 19.85 -20.99 0.33
C THR A 67 19.89 -22.41 0.92
N ASP A 68 19.56 -22.57 2.20
CA ASP A 68 19.74 -23.82 2.95
C ASP A 68 18.57 -24.82 2.82
N SER A 69 17.54 -24.53 2.03
CA SER A 69 16.43 -25.45 1.77
C SER A 69 16.58 -26.18 0.44
N SER A 70 17.61 -27.02 0.30
CA SER A 70 17.77 -27.99 -0.79
C SER A 70 17.36 -29.40 -0.33
#